data_AF-A0A348RWX4-F1
#
_entry.id   AF-A0A348RWX4-F1
#
_cell.length_a   1.000
_cell.length_b   1.000
_cell.length_c   1.000
_cell.angle_alpha   90.00
_cell.angle_beta   90.00
_cell.angle_gamma   90.00
#
_symmetry.space_group_name_H-M   'P 1'
#
loop_
_entity.id
_entity.type
_entity.pdbx_description
1 polymer ?
#
loop_
_entity_poly.entity_id
_entity_poly.type
_entity_poly.pdbx_seq_one_letter_code
_entity_poly.pdbx_strand_id
1 'polypeptide(L)'
;GELAIELSRPPTPRDFQTKGLPDCVSRVFPVIELHQYVIRSQKPDAAELIANNALHAGVVAGRGIKALDHGIPSLSIYKDGILLETCSSMTLTATIASSLRWLVHHLNVIGIEMRAGQMILTGSVLGLFPIKETCSLRIKSEPFGEVEAFIEYEDVV
;
A
#
# COMPACT_ATOMS: atom_id res chain seq x y z
N GLY A 1 -6.97 -0.19 -2.14
CA GLY A 1 -5.81 -0.33 -3.05
C GLY A 1 -4.85 0.78 -2.74
N GLU A 2 -3.55 0.53 -2.78
CA GLU A 2 -2.54 1.50 -2.38
C GLU A 2 -1.28 1.43 -3.27
N LEU A 3 -0.32 2.32 -3.03
CA LEU A 3 1.01 2.23 -3.63
C LEU A 3 1.98 1.60 -2.64
N ALA A 4 2.61 0.53 -3.05
CA ALA A 4 3.71 -0.09 -2.34
C ALA A 4 5.05 0.28 -3.00
N ILE A 5 6.12 0.04 -2.25
CA ILE A 5 7.49 0.26 -2.71
C ILE A 5 8.36 -0.97 -2.49
N GLU A 6 9.42 -1.08 -3.26
CA GLU A 6 10.54 -1.98 -2.97
C GLU A 6 11.78 -1.15 -2.65
N LEU A 7 12.52 -1.54 -1.61
CA LEU A 7 13.75 -0.86 -1.23
C LEU A 7 14.94 -1.29 -2.10
N SER A 8 15.74 -0.34 -2.57
CA SER A 8 17.02 -0.61 -3.24
C SER A 8 18.17 -0.84 -2.24
N ARG A 9 18.05 -0.26 -1.04
CA ARG A 9 19.00 -0.32 0.08
C ARG A 9 18.33 0.06 1.40
N PRO A 10 18.95 -0.19 2.56
CA PRO A 10 18.48 0.35 3.83
C PRO A 10 18.28 1.88 3.77
N PRO A 11 17.15 2.42 4.27
CA PRO A 11 16.92 3.86 4.33
C PRO A 11 17.86 4.56 5.32
N THR A 12 18.21 5.80 5.00
CA THR A 12 19.05 6.69 5.79
C THR A 12 18.34 8.04 5.97
N PRO A 13 18.73 8.86 6.96
CA PRO A 13 18.14 10.19 7.13
C PRO A 13 18.22 11.10 5.89
N ARG A 14 19.18 10.86 4.98
CA ARG A 14 19.36 11.64 3.75
C ARG A 14 18.23 11.40 2.74
N ASP A 15 17.64 10.21 2.75
CA ASP A 15 16.58 9.82 1.79
C ASP A 15 15.30 10.64 1.95
N PHE A 16 15.16 11.37 3.06
CA PHE A 16 13.95 12.07 3.45
C PHE A 16 14.09 13.60 3.45
N GLN A 17 15.21 14.12 2.94
CA GLN A 17 15.52 15.56 2.96
C GLN A 17 14.84 16.33 1.82
N THR A 18 14.60 15.68 0.69
CA THR A 18 13.94 16.26 -0.48
C THR A 18 12.44 15.94 -0.48
N LYS A 19 11.65 16.75 -1.19
CA LYS A 19 10.26 16.42 -1.48
C LYS A 19 10.22 15.38 -2.60
N GLY A 20 9.34 14.38 -2.48
CA GLY A 20 9.14 13.34 -3.50
C GLY A 20 9.38 11.94 -2.96
N LEU A 21 9.65 11.00 -3.86
CA LEU A 21 9.99 9.62 -3.52
C LEU A 21 11.39 9.56 -2.89
N PRO A 22 11.56 8.83 -1.77
CA PRO A 22 12.88 8.65 -1.16
C PRO A 22 13.88 7.92 -2.09
N ASP A 23 15.15 8.33 -2.08
CA ASP A 23 16.20 7.76 -2.96
C ASP A 23 16.50 6.27 -2.71
N CYS A 24 16.10 5.75 -1.55
CA CYS A 24 16.20 4.33 -1.20
C CYS A 24 15.10 3.47 -1.84
N VAL A 25 14.16 4.05 -2.60
CA VAL A 25 13.12 3.33 -3.31
C VAL A 25 13.65 2.85 -4.67
N SER A 26 13.55 1.53 -4.92
CA SER A 26 13.88 0.89 -6.20
C SER A 26 12.75 1.09 -7.21
N ARG A 27 11.54 0.72 -6.83
CA ARG A 27 10.33 0.79 -7.65
C ARG A 27 9.10 1.09 -6.82
N VAL A 28 8.09 1.65 -7.49
CA VAL A 28 6.75 1.89 -6.96
C VAL A 28 5.75 1.07 -7.78
N PHE A 29 4.76 0.47 -7.13
CA PHE A 29 3.74 -0.35 -7.77
C PHE A 29 2.40 -0.26 -7.04
N PRO A 30 1.27 -0.35 -7.76
CA PRO A 30 -0.03 -0.52 -7.13
C PRO A 30 -0.16 -1.94 -6.55
N VAL A 31 -0.91 -2.03 -5.44
CA VAL A 31 -1.26 -3.30 -4.81
C VAL A 31 -2.74 -3.37 -4.45
N ILE A 32 -3.24 -4.60 -4.41
CA ILE A 32 -4.49 -4.97 -3.74
C ILE A 32 -4.09 -5.56 -2.39
N GLU A 33 -4.25 -4.79 -1.31
CA GLU A 33 -4.12 -5.32 0.05
C GLU A 33 -5.47 -5.88 0.51
N LEU A 34 -5.45 -7.13 0.95
CA LEU A 34 -6.60 -7.84 1.49
C LEU A 34 -6.57 -7.73 3.02
N HIS A 35 -7.69 -7.31 3.58
CA HIS A 35 -7.87 -7.17 5.02
C HIS A 35 -8.84 -8.22 5.53
N GLN A 36 -8.43 -8.97 6.56
CA GLN A 36 -9.32 -9.88 7.28
C GLN A 36 -9.98 -9.08 8.42
N TYR A 37 -11.20 -8.60 8.17
CA TYR A 37 -11.92 -7.75 9.12
C TYR A 37 -12.50 -8.55 10.29
N VAL A 38 -11.65 -8.96 11.25
CA VAL A 38 -12.03 -9.67 12.47
C VAL A 38 -11.76 -8.76 13.68
N ILE A 39 -12.81 -8.07 14.11
CA ILE A 39 -12.82 -7.21 15.30
C ILE A 39 -13.77 -7.85 16.32
N ARG A 40 -13.24 -8.23 17.49
CA ARG A 40 -13.98 -8.92 18.57
C ARG A 40 -14.48 -7.94 19.63
N SER A 41 -13.84 -6.79 19.76
CA SER A 41 -14.32 -5.74 20.65
C SER A 41 -15.63 -5.13 20.15
N GLN A 42 -16.35 -4.45 21.04
CA GLN A 42 -17.57 -3.72 20.67
C GLN A 42 -17.30 -2.55 19.70
N LYS A 43 -16.07 -2.02 19.70
CA LYS A 43 -15.63 -0.93 18.82
C LYS A 43 -14.15 -1.13 18.49
N PRO A 44 -13.75 -1.05 17.20
CA PRO A 44 -12.34 -1.20 16.83
C PRO A 44 -11.45 -0.22 17.61
N ASP A 45 -10.36 -0.74 18.17
CA ASP A 45 -9.31 0.07 18.80
C ASP A 45 -7.94 -0.27 18.22
N ALA A 46 -6.97 0.64 18.38
CA ALA A 46 -5.64 0.49 17.82
C ALA A 46 -4.89 -0.73 18.38
N ALA A 47 -5.11 -1.10 19.64
CA ALA A 47 -4.42 -2.22 20.26
C ALA A 47 -4.90 -3.55 19.66
N GLU A 48 -6.20 -3.71 19.43
CA GLU A 48 -6.76 -4.87 18.76
C GLU A 48 -6.30 -4.94 17.29
N LEU A 49 -6.24 -3.82 16.58
CA LEU A 49 -5.71 -3.78 15.21
C LEU A 49 -4.25 -4.26 15.18
N ILE A 50 -3.40 -3.73 16.06
CA ILE A 50 -1.98 -4.12 16.15
C ILE A 50 -1.87 -5.62 16.51
N ALA A 51 -2.65 -6.09 17.48
CA ALA A 51 -2.65 -7.50 17.90
C ALA A 51 -3.11 -8.46 16.78
N ASN A 52 -4.03 -8.02 15.90
CA ASN A 52 -4.47 -8.77 14.73
C ASN A 52 -3.60 -8.48 13.47
N ASN A 53 -2.32 -8.19 13.65
CA ASN A 53 -1.37 -7.94 12.56
C ASN A 53 -1.86 -6.86 11.57
N ALA A 54 -2.42 -5.77 12.09
CA ALA A 54 -3.02 -4.68 11.32
C ALA A 54 -4.11 -5.13 10.32
N LEU A 55 -4.82 -6.22 10.62
CA LEU A 55 -5.82 -6.87 9.76
C LEU A 55 -5.26 -7.43 8.44
N HIS A 56 -3.94 -7.48 8.25
CA HIS A 56 -3.33 -7.95 7.02
C HIS A 56 -3.66 -9.42 6.74
N ALA A 57 -4.26 -9.71 5.59
CA ALA A 57 -4.61 -11.07 5.15
C ALA A 57 -3.80 -11.52 3.92
N GLY A 58 -3.33 -10.57 3.11
CA GLY A 58 -2.53 -10.86 1.94
C GLY A 58 -2.40 -9.66 1.01
N VAL A 59 -1.61 -9.83 -0.04
CA VAL A 59 -1.36 -8.78 -1.03
C VAL A 59 -1.23 -9.36 -2.43
N VAL A 60 -1.84 -8.71 -3.41
CA VAL A 60 -1.56 -8.93 -4.83
C VAL A 60 -0.81 -7.70 -5.35
N ALA A 61 0.41 -7.90 -5.85
CA ALA A 61 1.29 -6.82 -6.24
C ALA A 61 1.46 -6.71 -7.75
N GLY A 62 1.34 -5.49 -8.28
CA GLY A 62 1.69 -5.18 -9.65
C GLY A 62 3.21 -5.21 -9.88
N ARG A 63 3.61 -5.16 -11.15
CA ARG A 63 5.05 -5.13 -11.51
C ARG A 63 5.72 -3.80 -11.12
N GLY A 64 5.02 -2.69 -11.25
CA GLY A 64 5.57 -1.38 -10.99
C GLY A 64 6.55 -0.89 -12.03
N ILE A 65 7.07 0.30 -11.75
CA ILE A 65 8.15 0.93 -12.51
C ILE A 65 9.21 1.47 -11.56
N LYS A 66 10.39 1.76 -12.10
CA LYS A 66 11.47 2.41 -11.36
C LYS A 66 10.98 3.71 -10.73
N ALA A 67 11.38 3.93 -9.48
CA ALA A 67 11.09 5.18 -8.77
C ALA A 67 11.86 6.33 -9.42
N LEU A 68 11.11 7.14 -10.17
CA LEU A 68 11.56 8.39 -10.75
C LEU A 68 10.49 9.45 -10.41
N ASP A 69 10.85 10.72 -10.48
CA ASP A 69 9.85 11.77 -10.40
C ASP A 69 9.05 11.80 -11.70
N HIS A 70 7.75 11.57 -11.59
CA HIS A 70 6.84 11.49 -12.73
C HIS A 70 5.72 12.54 -12.67
N GLY A 71 5.85 13.56 -11.82
CA GLY A 71 4.80 14.55 -11.61
C GLY A 71 3.65 14.01 -10.76
N ILE A 72 2.41 14.43 -11.07
CA ILE A 72 1.22 14.10 -10.26
C ILE A 72 0.75 12.67 -10.58
N PRO A 73 0.85 11.72 -9.64
CA PRO A 73 0.38 10.37 -9.87
C PRO A 73 -1.14 10.25 -9.70
N SER A 74 -1.70 9.18 -10.26
CA SER A 74 -3.08 8.76 -10.02
C SER A 74 -3.16 7.34 -9.47
N LEU A 75 -4.25 7.02 -8.79
CA LEU A 75 -4.59 5.69 -8.30
C LEU A 75 -6.11 5.51 -8.40
N SER A 76 -6.56 4.47 -9.09
CA SER A 76 -7.97 4.18 -9.35
C SER A 76 -8.29 2.73 -9.05
N ILE A 77 -9.42 2.50 -8.36
CA ILE A 77 -9.94 1.16 -8.02
C ILE A 77 -11.10 0.86 -8.95
N TYR A 78 -11.05 -0.29 -9.62
CA TYR A 78 -12.13 -0.83 -10.43
C TYR A 78 -12.60 -2.17 -9.86
N LYS A 79 -13.91 -2.39 -9.86
CA LYS A 79 -14.55 -3.69 -9.60
C LYS A 79 -15.43 -4.04 -10.78
N ASP A 80 -15.20 -5.19 -11.39
CA ASP A 80 -15.94 -5.68 -12.57
C ASP A 80 -15.97 -4.65 -13.72
N GLY A 81 -14.84 -3.94 -13.89
CA GLY A 81 -14.70 -2.87 -14.88
C GLY A 81 -15.29 -1.51 -14.48
N ILE A 82 -16.06 -1.43 -13.39
CA ILE A 82 -16.68 -0.19 -12.89
C ILE A 82 -15.70 0.54 -11.96
N LEU A 83 -15.48 1.84 -12.20
CA LEU A 83 -14.68 2.69 -11.32
C LEU A 83 -15.39 2.89 -9.97
N LEU A 84 -14.76 2.48 -8.87
CA LEU A 84 -15.25 2.69 -7.51
C LEU A 84 -14.73 4.00 -6.91
N GLU A 85 -13.43 4.25 -7.05
CA GLU A 85 -12.79 5.42 -6.46
C GLU A 85 -11.50 5.79 -7.21
N THR A 86 -11.12 7.06 -7.16
CA THR A 86 -9.88 7.56 -7.75
C THR A 86 -9.27 8.69 -6.91
N CYS A 87 -7.95 8.75 -6.90
CA CYS A 87 -7.17 9.85 -6.36
C CYS A 87 -6.11 10.24 -7.40
N SER A 88 -6.04 11.53 -7.76
CA SER A 88 -5.00 12.09 -8.61
C SER A 88 -4.35 13.26 -7.89
N SER A 89 -3.35 12.97 -7.06
CA SER A 89 -2.77 13.94 -6.13
C SER A 89 -1.35 13.55 -5.72
N MET A 90 -0.52 14.56 -5.45
CA MET A 90 0.78 14.39 -4.80
C MET A 90 0.69 13.71 -3.42
N THR A 91 -0.50 13.64 -2.81
CA THR A 91 -0.75 12.88 -1.58
C THR A 91 -0.26 11.44 -1.69
N LEU A 92 -0.39 10.79 -2.85
CA LEU A 92 0.05 9.40 -3.04
C LEU A 92 1.56 9.23 -2.78
N THR A 93 2.38 10.08 -3.41
CA THR A 93 3.84 10.08 -3.19
C THR A 93 4.22 10.62 -1.81
N ALA A 94 3.44 11.56 -1.27
CA ALA A 94 3.68 12.10 0.07
C ALA A 94 3.45 11.03 1.15
N THR A 95 2.41 10.20 0.99
CA THR A 95 2.13 9.04 1.86
C THR A 95 3.28 8.04 1.85
N ILE A 96 3.84 7.70 0.68
CA ILE A 96 5.04 6.84 0.60
C ILE A 96 6.18 7.40 1.46
N ALA A 97 6.49 8.69 1.28
CA ALA A 97 7.61 9.33 1.97
C ALA A 97 7.39 9.47 3.48
N SER A 98 6.17 9.82 3.92
CA SER A 98 5.85 9.98 5.34
C SER A 98 5.76 8.64 6.06
N SER A 99 5.10 7.64 5.48
CA SER A 99 4.96 6.30 6.04
C SER A 99 6.31 5.60 6.16
N LEU A 100 7.14 5.62 5.11
CA LEU A 100 8.47 5.02 5.16
C LEU A 100 9.36 5.70 6.22
N ARG A 101 9.33 7.03 6.31
CA ARG A 101 10.09 7.78 7.33
C ARG A 101 9.67 7.38 8.74
N TRP A 102 8.37 7.29 8.99
CA TRP A 102 7.84 6.89 10.29
C TRP A 102 8.23 5.45 10.63
N LEU A 103 8.09 4.53 9.67
CA LEU A 103 8.39 3.12 9.85
C LEU A 103 9.87 2.90 10.17
N VAL A 104 10.77 3.51 9.39
CA VAL A 104 12.23 3.45 9.61
C VAL A 104 12.57 3.96 11.00
N HIS A 105 11.99 5.09 11.42
CA HIS A 105 12.23 5.63 12.75
C HIS A 105 11.81 4.64 13.85
N HIS A 106 10.60 4.08 13.76
CA HIS A 106 10.09 3.11 14.73
C HIS A 106 10.94 1.84 14.80
N LEU A 107 11.27 1.26 13.65
CA LEU A 107 12.07 0.03 13.59
C LEU A 107 13.48 0.24 14.16
N ASN A 108 14.11 1.39 13.88
CA ASN A 108 15.41 1.72 14.44
C ASN A 108 15.39 1.85 15.97
N VAL A 109 14.32 2.42 16.55
CA VAL A 109 14.17 2.54 18.01
C VAL A 109 14.16 1.16 18.70
N ILE A 110 13.64 0.14 18.03
CA ILE A 110 13.58 -1.24 18.53
C ILE A 110 14.71 -2.14 17.98
N GLY A 111 15.71 -1.55 17.31
CA GLY A 111 16.88 -2.27 16.82
C GLY A 111 16.64 -3.17 15.60
N ILE A 112 15.59 -2.91 14.82
CA ILE A 112 15.28 -3.63 13.59
C ILE A 112 15.73 -2.80 12.38
N GLU A 113 16.59 -3.38 11.55
CA GLU A 113 17.06 -2.75 10.33
C GLU A 113 16.28 -3.26 9.10
N MET A 114 15.89 -2.32 8.24
CA MET A 114 15.30 -2.61 6.94
C MET A 114 16.37 -2.99 5.91
N ARG A 115 16.00 -3.77 4.90
CA ARG A 115 16.92 -4.35 3.91
C ARG A 115 16.48 -4.08 2.47
N ALA A 116 17.44 -4.08 1.57
CA ALA A 116 17.17 -4.08 0.13
C ALA A 116 16.25 -5.27 -0.25
N GLY A 117 15.38 -5.05 -1.22
CA GLY A 117 14.41 -6.04 -1.71
C GLY A 117 13.16 -6.19 -0.86
N GLN A 118 13.08 -5.56 0.33
CA GLN A 118 11.85 -5.57 1.11
C GLN A 118 10.75 -4.75 0.42
N MET A 119 9.56 -5.34 0.35
CA MET A 119 8.32 -4.68 -0.06
C MET A 119 7.68 -3.99 1.14
N ILE A 120 7.35 -2.72 1.00
CA ILE A 120 6.69 -1.93 2.04
C ILE A 120 5.35 -1.44 1.51
N LEU A 121 4.29 -1.80 2.23
CA LEU A 121 2.93 -1.29 2.07
C LEU A 121 2.86 0.07 2.79
N THR A 122 2.50 1.12 2.06
CA THR A 122 2.69 2.50 2.55
C THR A 122 1.41 3.15 3.10
N GLY A 123 0.30 2.43 3.04
CA GLY A 123 -1.01 2.89 3.49
C GLY A 123 -1.89 3.38 2.35
N SER A 124 -3.18 3.08 2.48
CA SER A 124 -4.20 3.47 1.50
C SER A 124 -4.59 4.94 1.64
N VAL A 125 -4.67 5.63 0.50
CA VAL A 125 -5.30 6.96 0.38
C VAL A 125 -6.79 6.85 0.03
N LEU A 126 -7.18 5.72 -0.57
CA LEU A 126 -8.55 5.42 -0.97
C LEU A 126 -9.28 4.62 0.12
N GLY A 127 -10.60 4.56 0.04
CA GLY A 127 -11.45 3.80 0.95
C GLY A 127 -11.21 2.29 0.92
N LEU A 128 -11.72 1.63 1.96
CA LEU A 128 -11.81 0.17 2.04
C LEU A 128 -13.17 -0.29 1.52
N PHE A 129 -13.15 -1.30 0.65
CA PHE A 129 -14.35 -1.85 0.01
C PHE A 129 -14.57 -3.29 0.48
N PRO A 130 -15.73 -3.62 1.07
CA PRO A 130 -16.04 -5.00 1.40
C PRO A 130 -16.27 -5.81 0.13
N ILE A 131 -15.67 -6.99 0.05
CA ILE A 131 -15.93 -7.98 -1.00
C ILE A 131 -16.94 -8.98 -0.47
N LYS A 132 -18.13 -9.04 -1.09
CA LYS A 132 -19.27 -9.88 -0.67
C LYS A 132 -19.82 -10.74 -1.80
N GLU A 133 -19.08 -10.81 -2.89
CA GLU A 133 -19.43 -11.54 -4.10
C GLU A 133 -18.17 -11.76 -4.93
N THR A 134 -18.21 -12.78 -5.79
CA THR A 134 -17.12 -13.07 -6.74
C THR A 134 -16.97 -11.89 -7.69
N CYS A 135 -15.76 -11.35 -7.84
CA CYS A 135 -15.52 -10.17 -8.67
C CYS A 135 -14.09 -10.11 -9.22
N SER A 136 -13.89 -9.36 -10.30
CA SER A 136 -12.55 -8.91 -10.71
C SER A 136 -12.25 -7.54 -10.10
N LEU A 137 -11.11 -7.42 -9.41
CA LEU A 137 -10.58 -6.16 -8.92
C LEU A 137 -9.38 -5.75 -9.77
N ARG A 138 -9.37 -4.48 -10.20
CA ARG A 138 -8.23 -3.88 -10.88
C ARG A 138 -7.85 -2.57 -10.23
N ILE A 139 -6.57 -2.42 -9.87
CA ILE A 139 -6.00 -1.16 -9.41
C ILE A 139 -5.10 -0.63 -10.50
N LYS A 140 -5.43 0.55 -11.02
CA LYS A 140 -4.61 1.24 -12.02
C LYS A 140 -3.99 2.48 -11.38
N SER A 141 -2.70 2.66 -11.57
CA SER A 141 -1.98 3.85 -11.15
C SER A 141 -1.12 4.37 -12.27
N GLU A 142 -1.32 5.62 -12.66
CA GLU A 142 -0.41 6.26 -13.61
C GLU A 142 0.63 7.09 -12.83
N PRO A 143 1.92 6.93 -13.12
CA PRO A 143 2.52 6.01 -14.11
C PRO A 143 2.87 4.62 -13.56
N PHE A 144 2.57 4.34 -12.29
CA PHE A 144 3.11 3.17 -11.57
C PHE A 144 2.60 1.79 -12.03
N GLY A 145 1.74 1.73 -13.03
CA GLY A 145 1.26 0.51 -13.66
C GLY A 145 -0.08 0.06 -13.13
N GLU A 146 -0.34 -1.24 -13.17
CA GLU A 146 -1.61 -1.80 -12.70
C GLU A 146 -1.43 -3.19 -12.10
N VAL A 147 -2.45 -3.63 -11.38
CA VAL A 147 -2.60 -4.97 -10.84
C VAL A 147 -4.06 -5.38 -10.94
N GLU A 148 -4.30 -6.64 -11.29
CA GLU A 148 -5.63 -7.22 -11.36
C GLU A 148 -5.66 -8.55 -10.60
N ALA A 149 -6.78 -8.83 -9.95
CA ALA A 149 -7.03 -10.08 -9.27
C ALA A 149 -8.50 -10.47 -9.44
N PHE A 150 -8.73 -11.73 -9.76
CA PHE A 150 -10.05 -12.35 -9.65
C PHE A 150 -10.21 -12.90 -8.23
N ILE A 151 -11.28 -12.52 -7.55
CA ILE A 151 -11.62 -13.00 -6.22
C ILE A 151 -12.86 -13.87 -6.34
N GLU A 152 -12.71 -15.14 -6.00
CA GLU A 152 -13.84 -16.03 -5.74
C GLU A 152 -14.32 -15.81 -4.31
N TYR A 153 -15.61 -15.53 -4.16
CA TYR A 153 -16.25 -15.36 -2.87
C TYR A 153 -17.15 -16.57 -2.60
N GLU A 154 -16.86 -17.27 -1.51
CA GLU A 154 -17.68 -18.36 -1.00
C GLU A 154 -18.37 -17.90 0.29
N ASP A 155 -19.69 -18.05 0.36
CA ASP A 155 -20.40 -17.97 1.63
C ASP A 155 -20.05 -19.20 2.46
N VAL A 156 -19.06 -19.06 3.33
CA VAL A 156 -18.76 -20.08 4.34
C VAL A 156 -19.87 -20.01 5.40
N VAL A 157 -20.88 -20.87 5.24
CA VAL A 157 -21.99 -21.08 6.18
C VAL A 157 -21.49 -21.63 7.52
#